data_AF-A0A0R3SYM6-F1
#
_entry.id   AF-A0A0R3SYM6-F1
#
_cell.length_a   1.000
_cell.length_b   1.000
_cell.length_c   1.000
_cell.angle_alpha   90.00
_cell.angle_beta   90.00
_cell.angle_gamma   90.00
#
_symmetry.space_group_name_H-M   'P 1'
#
loop_
_entity.id
_entity.type
_entity.pdbx_description
1 polymer ?
#
loop_
_entity_poly.entity_id
_entity_poly.type
_entity_poly.pdbx_seq_one_letter_code
_entity_poly.pdbx_strand_id
1 'polypeptide(L)'
;MVIFTADGQQPLYIGNRRVKLTVTCAEGAELRSVLLPIPDDALIQYTFRPTNEESCTSLRLQALFLDENSVVLATAYQRLFRFQSPSSTYLQLTTTTPQPQVGEYMVLNVETNYPVDTIHYIVTAGGNIITSDRMTLQSIVTFRSFSIAVSKAMAPICRILAFSVKNDGEILADSLTFFTNYSRINNVEIQINRGKDLNLDTVEVRGKATPGSYLAVNVLHADLFRYDSPSFIQENDVVDEMWNYEAHAQTPYRFTWYNSVSQADRVYVPTPTYGADTNSTIQRSGLILFTDANFTKANFYRE
;
A
#
# COMPACT_ATOMS: atom_id res chain seq x y z
N MET A 1 5.01 -14.42 17.26
CA MET A 1 4.92 -13.69 15.98
C MET A 1 6.12 -14.12 15.18
N VAL A 2 5.89 -14.61 13.96
CA VAL A 2 6.87 -15.41 13.22
C VAL A 2 7.30 -14.58 12.02
N ILE A 3 8.57 -14.17 11.97
CA ILE A 3 9.23 -13.58 10.78
C ILE A 3 9.22 -14.66 9.67
N PHE A 4 9.25 -14.38 8.35
CA PHE A 4 9.41 -15.38 7.24
C PHE A 4 10.45 -14.93 6.21
N THR A 5 11.04 -15.89 5.49
CA THR A 5 12.00 -15.65 4.40
C THR A 5 11.29 -15.25 3.10
N ALA A 6 12.04 -14.76 2.10
CA ALA A 6 11.49 -14.23 0.84
C ALA A 6 10.74 -15.26 -0.04
N ASP A 7 10.86 -16.54 0.28
CA ASP A 7 10.12 -17.68 -0.28
C ASP A 7 8.82 -18.00 0.48
N GLY A 8 8.49 -17.21 1.51
CA GLY A 8 7.28 -17.37 2.32
C GLY A 8 7.37 -18.45 3.40
N GLN A 9 8.56 -19.03 3.65
CA GLN A 9 8.75 -20.05 4.69
C GLN A 9 9.16 -19.49 6.06
N GLN A 10 8.69 -20.14 7.12
CA GLN A 10 9.04 -19.76 8.48
C GLN A 10 10.56 -19.94 8.65
N PRO A 11 11.32 -18.93 9.07
CA PRO A 11 12.69 -19.05 9.46
C PRO A 11 12.65 -19.84 10.74
N LEU A 12 13.24 -21.02 10.66
CA LEU A 12 13.30 -22.00 11.73
C LEU A 12 14.02 -21.48 13.00
N TYR A 13 14.53 -20.24 12.98
CA TYR A 13 15.33 -19.65 14.05
C TYR A 13 15.02 -18.16 14.28
N ILE A 14 14.59 -17.83 15.50
CA ILE A 14 14.35 -16.46 16.01
C ILE A 14 15.70 -15.88 16.44
N GLY A 15 16.53 -15.54 15.45
CA GLY A 15 17.80 -14.87 15.69
C GLY A 15 17.69 -13.35 15.56
N ASN A 16 18.66 -12.62 16.13
CA ASN A 16 18.91 -11.18 15.97
C ASN A 16 19.29 -10.81 14.52
N ARG A 17 18.36 -11.01 13.59
CA ARG A 17 18.47 -10.69 12.17
C ARG A 17 18.32 -9.20 11.93
N ARG A 18 19.05 -8.69 10.96
CA ARG A 18 19.12 -7.25 10.67
C ARG A 18 19.17 -7.01 9.17
N VAL A 19 18.73 -5.84 8.73
CA VAL A 19 18.90 -5.39 7.35
C VAL A 19 19.87 -4.21 7.36
N LYS A 20 20.97 -4.32 6.62
CA LYS A 20 21.82 -3.17 6.31
C LYS A 20 21.27 -2.51 5.04
N LEU A 21 20.77 -1.30 5.19
CA LEU A 21 20.29 -0.46 4.10
C LEU A 21 21.36 0.58 3.75
N THR A 22 21.80 0.57 2.51
CA THR A 22 22.76 1.52 1.96
C THR A 22 22.10 2.32 0.83
N VAL A 23 22.24 3.64 0.89
CA VAL A 23 21.74 4.62 -0.08
C VAL A 23 22.95 5.31 -0.70
N THR A 24 23.12 5.16 -2.02
CA THR A 24 24.19 5.80 -2.78
C THR A 24 23.61 6.77 -3.80
N CYS A 25 24.36 7.84 -4.09
CA CYS A 25 24.00 8.74 -5.18
C CYS A 25 24.49 8.16 -6.51
N ALA A 26 23.58 7.72 -7.38
CA ALA A 26 23.88 7.05 -8.64
C ALA A 26 24.92 5.92 -8.48
N GLU A 27 26.12 6.09 -9.05
CA GLU A 27 27.27 5.18 -8.89
C GLU A 27 28.42 5.81 -8.07
N GLY A 28 28.14 6.94 -7.42
CA GLY A 28 29.10 7.71 -6.64
C GLY A 28 29.06 7.39 -5.15
N ALA A 29 29.14 8.43 -4.33
CA ALA A 29 29.31 8.33 -2.89
C ALA A 29 28.12 7.65 -2.17
N GLU A 30 28.45 6.94 -1.09
CA GLU A 30 27.49 6.50 -0.09
C GLU A 30 26.96 7.72 0.66
N LEU A 31 25.66 7.97 0.54
CA LEU A 31 24.99 9.06 1.25
C LEU A 31 24.62 8.62 2.66
N ARG A 32 24.17 7.37 2.79
CA ARG A 32 23.72 6.82 4.06
C ARG A 32 23.86 5.32 4.10
N SER A 33 24.30 4.81 5.23
CA SER A 33 24.28 3.38 5.55
C SER A 33 23.77 3.20 6.97
N VAL A 34 22.76 2.35 7.14
CA VAL A 34 22.10 2.11 8.42
C VAL A 34 21.84 0.62 8.59
N LEU A 35 22.01 0.15 9.82
CA LEU A 35 21.66 -1.20 10.22
C LEU A 35 20.33 -1.16 10.98
N LEU A 36 19.31 -1.81 10.43
CA LEU A 36 17.94 -1.77 10.92
C LEU A 36 17.56 -3.15 11.47
N PRO A 37 16.99 -3.22 12.69
CA PRO A 37 16.42 -4.46 13.19
C PRO A 37 15.16 -4.82 12.37
N ILE A 38 14.88 -6.11 12.24
CA ILE A 38 13.64 -6.58 11.61
C ILE A 38 12.58 -6.68 12.71
N PRO A 39 11.49 -5.90 12.65
CA PRO A 39 10.41 -6.00 13.62
C PRO A 39 9.63 -7.31 13.45
N ASP A 40 8.78 -7.63 14.42
CA ASP A 40 7.98 -8.86 14.42
C ASP A 40 7.02 -8.97 13.22
N ASP A 41 6.61 -7.83 12.65
CA ASP A 41 5.74 -7.75 11.45
C ASP A 41 6.53 -7.80 10.14
N ALA A 42 7.86 -7.93 10.24
CA ALA A 42 8.82 -7.98 9.15
C ALA A 42 8.74 -6.78 8.18
N LEU A 43 8.16 -5.66 8.60
CA LEU A 43 8.09 -4.43 7.82
C LEU A 43 9.04 -3.37 8.39
N ILE A 44 10.05 -2.98 7.61
CA ILE A 44 10.98 -1.93 8.01
C ILE A 44 10.57 -0.62 7.34
N GLN A 45 10.16 0.36 8.15
CA GLN A 45 9.95 1.73 7.67
C GLN A 45 11.20 2.57 7.92
N TYR A 46 11.79 3.08 6.84
CA TYR A 46 12.95 3.97 6.90
C TYR A 46 12.70 5.23 6.08
N THR A 47 12.79 6.40 6.73
CA THR A 47 12.64 7.70 6.08
C THR A 47 14.02 8.26 5.73
N PHE A 48 14.28 8.42 4.45
CA PHE A 48 15.46 9.11 3.93
C PHE A 48 15.06 10.49 3.41
N ARG A 49 15.72 11.55 3.88
CA ARG A 49 15.54 12.91 3.37
C ARG A 49 16.84 13.35 2.69
N PRO A 50 16.86 13.48 1.35
CA PRO A 50 18.04 13.99 0.65
C PRO A 50 18.29 15.46 1.02
N THR A 51 19.55 15.86 1.13
CA THR A 51 19.94 17.26 1.38
C THR A 51 20.04 18.03 0.06
N ASN A 52 19.79 19.34 0.10
CA ASN A 52 19.81 20.21 -1.10
C ASN A 52 21.21 20.38 -1.72
N GLU A 53 22.27 19.95 -1.04
CA GLU A 53 23.66 20.05 -1.51
C GLU A 53 24.02 18.90 -2.48
N GLU A 54 23.21 17.84 -2.50
CA GLU A 54 23.44 16.67 -3.32
C GLU A 54 22.67 16.82 -4.63
N SER A 55 23.38 17.15 -5.71
CA SER A 55 22.88 17.19 -7.10
C SER A 55 22.55 15.79 -7.65
N CYS A 56 21.95 14.93 -6.82
CA CYS A 56 21.68 13.56 -7.15
C CYS A 56 20.43 13.43 -8.01
N THR A 57 20.59 12.96 -9.24
CA THR A 57 19.48 12.71 -10.17
C THR A 57 18.82 11.36 -9.95
N SER A 58 19.57 10.37 -9.46
CA SER A 58 19.06 9.03 -9.12
C SER A 58 19.72 8.49 -7.86
N LEU A 59 18.94 7.86 -6.98
CA LEU A 59 19.45 7.15 -5.82
C LEU A 59 19.45 5.65 -6.09
N ARG A 60 20.47 4.94 -5.62
CA ARG A 60 20.50 3.49 -5.59
C ARG A 60 20.39 3.04 -4.13
N LEU A 61 19.40 2.19 -3.88
CA LEU A 61 19.19 1.52 -2.61
C LEU A 61 19.73 0.09 -2.71
N GLN A 62 20.45 -0.32 -1.68
CA GLN A 62 20.90 -1.69 -1.48
C GLN A 62 20.45 -2.15 -0.10
N ALA A 63 19.69 -3.24 -0.05
CA ALA A 63 19.30 -3.88 1.20
C ALA A 63 20.02 -5.23 1.31
N LEU A 64 20.82 -5.39 2.37
CA LEU A 64 21.51 -6.63 2.71
C LEU A 64 20.84 -7.24 3.92
N PHE A 65 20.28 -8.44 3.76
CA PHE A 65 19.72 -9.21 4.86
C PHE A 65 20.84 -9.99 5.55
N LEU A 66 21.04 -9.71 6.84
CA LEU A 66 22.13 -10.23 7.66
C LEU A 66 21.58 -11.15 8.75
N ASP A 67 22.28 -12.26 8.99
CA ASP A 67 22.06 -13.12 10.15
C ASP A 67 22.73 -12.57 11.43
N GLU A 68 22.66 -13.34 12.52
CA GLU A 68 23.26 -12.97 13.81
C GLU A 68 24.78 -12.83 13.75
N ASN A 69 25.42 -13.58 12.85
CA ASN A 69 26.87 -13.59 12.64
C ASN A 69 27.30 -12.55 11.59
N SER A 70 26.40 -11.67 11.16
CA SER A 70 26.61 -10.67 10.10
C SER A 70 26.96 -11.28 8.73
N VAL A 71 26.54 -12.52 8.49
CA VAL A 71 26.60 -13.16 7.17
C VAL A 71 25.46 -12.63 6.32
N VAL A 72 25.77 -12.24 5.08
CA VAL A 72 24.77 -11.80 4.11
C VAL A 72 24.01 -13.02 3.59
N LEU A 73 22.73 -13.11 3.93
CA LEU A 73 21.82 -14.17 3.50
C LEU A 73 21.09 -13.82 2.20
N ALA A 74 20.77 -12.53 1.99
CA ALA A 74 20.13 -12.07 0.77
C ALA A 74 20.50 -10.61 0.46
N THR A 75 20.40 -10.22 -0.81
CA THR A 75 20.65 -8.85 -1.27
C THR A 75 19.57 -8.42 -2.26
N ALA A 76 19.04 -7.22 -2.09
CA ALA A 76 18.13 -6.58 -3.03
C ALA A 76 18.63 -5.19 -3.40
N TYR A 77 18.32 -4.76 -4.62
CA TYR A 77 18.65 -3.43 -5.11
C TYR A 77 17.39 -2.74 -5.66
N GLN A 78 17.30 -1.43 -5.45
CA GLN A 78 16.27 -0.60 -6.07
C GLN A 78 16.88 0.72 -6.55
N ARG A 79 16.34 1.29 -7.62
CA ARG A 79 16.72 2.62 -8.09
C ARG A 79 15.54 3.56 -7.93
N LEU A 80 15.81 4.76 -7.42
CA LEU A 80 14.86 5.85 -7.32
C LEU A 80 15.33 6.98 -8.22
N PHE A 81 14.40 7.61 -8.92
CA PHE A 81 14.69 8.75 -9.79
C PHE A 81 14.08 10.01 -9.19
N ARG A 82 14.76 11.14 -9.36
CA ARG A 82 14.18 12.43 -8.97
C ARG A 82 12.96 12.72 -9.84
N PHE A 83 11.89 13.18 -9.20
CA PHE A 83 10.70 13.63 -9.90
C PHE A 83 11.03 14.78 -10.86
N GLN A 84 10.44 14.78 -12.05
CA GLN A 84 10.71 15.79 -13.06
C GLN A 84 9.81 17.00 -12.87
N SER A 85 10.39 18.08 -12.35
CA SER A 85 9.81 19.42 -12.28
C SER A 85 10.76 20.46 -12.90
N PRO A 86 10.31 21.27 -13.88
CA PRO A 86 11.05 22.40 -14.45
C PRO A 86 11.47 23.43 -13.41
N SER A 87 10.61 23.72 -12.44
CA SER A 87 10.88 24.73 -11.40
C SER A 87 11.53 24.15 -10.14
N SER A 88 11.83 22.84 -10.12
CA SER A 88 12.33 22.13 -8.93
C SER A 88 11.39 22.27 -7.73
N THR A 89 10.08 22.35 -7.99
CA THR A 89 9.04 22.34 -6.97
C THR A 89 8.36 20.97 -6.91
N TYR A 90 8.04 20.52 -5.72
CA TYR A 90 7.57 19.17 -5.45
C TYR A 90 6.39 19.22 -4.48
N LEU A 91 5.50 18.25 -4.64
CA LEU A 91 4.41 17.92 -3.73
C LEU A 91 4.61 16.46 -3.33
N GLN A 92 4.46 16.16 -2.04
CA GLN A 92 4.59 14.81 -1.52
C GLN A 92 3.37 14.48 -0.66
N LEU A 93 2.78 13.31 -0.90
CA LEU A 93 1.69 12.75 -0.13
C LEU A 93 2.17 11.57 0.71
N THR A 94 1.94 11.63 2.02
CA THR A 94 2.28 10.55 2.96
C THR A 94 1.08 10.23 3.84
N THR A 95 1.16 9.13 4.59
CA THR A 95 0.12 8.74 5.55
C THR A 95 0.74 8.33 6.87
N THR A 96 0.03 8.60 7.97
CA THR A 96 0.32 8.03 9.29
C THR A 96 -0.57 6.83 9.61
N THR A 97 -1.51 6.48 8.73
CA THR A 97 -2.45 5.37 8.89
C THR A 97 -2.21 4.35 7.77
N PRO A 98 -1.21 3.46 7.88
CA PRO A 98 -0.83 2.57 6.79
C PRO A 98 -1.83 1.45 6.51
N GLN A 99 -2.70 1.12 7.47
CA GLN A 99 -3.73 0.08 7.37
C GLN A 99 -5.13 0.69 7.61
N PRO A 100 -5.63 1.53 6.69
CA PRO A 100 -6.94 2.16 6.87
C PRO A 100 -8.06 1.12 6.88
N GLN A 101 -9.03 1.30 7.78
CA GLN A 101 -10.18 0.43 7.97
C GLN A 101 -11.45 1.11 7.47
N VAL A 102 -12.34 0.36 6.84
CA VAL A 102 -13.67 0.87 6.47
C VAL A 102 -14.44 1.32 7.71
N GLY A 103 -15.02 2.51 7.63
CA GLY A 103 -15.78 3.14 8.73
C GLY A 103 -14.91 3.97 9.67
N GLU A 104 -13.59 4.01 9.46
CA GLU A 104 -12.67 4.85 10.22
C GLU A 104 -12.13 6.00 9.35
N TYR A 105 -11.32 6.87 9.96
CA TYR A 105 -10.66 7.96 9.27
C TYR A 105 -9.19 7.60 8.99
N MET A 106 -8.72 7.89 7.79
CA MET A 106 -7.31 7.79 7.42
C MET A 106 -6.69 9.19 7.47
N VAL A 107 -5.52 9.30 8.11
CA VAL A 107 -4.78 10.56 8.17
C VAL A 107 -3.72 10.60 7.06
N LEU A 108 -3.73 11.69 6.31
CA LEU A 108 -2.84 11.97 5.20
C LEU A 108 -2.09 13.27 5.49
N ASN A 109 -0.84 13.34 5.05
CA ASN A 109 -0.03 14.55 5.11
C ASN A 109 0.42 14.94 3.72
N VAL A 110 0.21 16.21 3.39
CA VAL A 110 0.74 16.83 2.17
C VAL A 110 1.87 17.76 2.57
N GLU A 111 3.01 17.58 1.93
CA GLU A 111 4.20 18.41 2.09
C GLU A 111 4.61 18.98 0.72
N THR A 112 4.95 20.26 0.66
CA THR A 112 5.44 20.94 -0.54
C THR A 112 6.73 21.67 -0.21
N ASN A 113 7.66 21.79 -1.16
CA ASN A 113 8.84 22.65 -1.00
C ASN A 113 8.62 24.07 -1.54
N TYR A 114 7.40 24.36 -2.01
CA TYR A 114 6.96 25.63 -2.57
C TYR A 114 5.64 26.04 -1.92
N PRO A 115 5.43 27.33 -1.59
CA PRO A 115 4.16 27.76 -1.02
C PRO A 115 3.02 27.63 -2.02
N VAL A 116 1.96 26.93 -1.62
CA VAL A 116 0.79 26.66 -2.46
C VAL A 116 -0.44 27.19 -1.75
N ASP A 117 -1.37 27.81 -2.47
CA ASP A 117 -2.62 28.33 -1.87
C ASP A 117 -3.71 27.26 -1.80
N THR A 118 -3.82 26.40 -2.82
CA THR A 118 -4.86 25.36 -2.90
C THR A 118 -4.29 24.05 -3.41
N ILE A 119 -4.57 22.97 -2.70
CA ILE A 119 -4.29 21.61 -3.15
C ILE A 119 -5.61 20.89 -3.37
N HIS A 120 -5.78 20.34 -4.54
CA HIS A 120 -6.91 19.50 -4.90
C HIS A 120 -6.55 18.04 -4.64
N TYR A 121 -7.50 17.24 -4.20
CA TYR A 121 -7.31 15.80 -4.12
C TYR A 121 -8.50 15.05 -4.70
N ILE A 122 -8.20 13.88 -5.26
CA ILE A 122 -9.16 12.97 -5.87
C ILE A 122 -8.88 11.59 -5.32
N VAL A 123 -9.92 10.92 -4.85
CA VAL A 123 -9.86 9.54 -4.37
C VAL A 123 -10.52 8.64 -5.40
N THR A 124 -9.82 7.58 -5.80
CA THR A 124 -10.25 6.64 -6.82
C THR A 124 -10.16 5.19 -6.32
N ALA A 125 -11.15 4.39 -6.71
CA ALA A 125 -11.22 2.96 -6.40
C ALA A 125 -12.19 2.29 -7.38
N GLY A 126 -11.96 1.02 -7.73
CA GLY A 126 -12.76 0.25 -8.67
C GLY A 126 -12.89 0.90 -10.05
N GLY A 127 -11.85 1.62 -10.50
CA GLY A 127 -11.90 2.41 -11.75
C GLY A 127 -12.81 3.63 -11.72
N ASN A 128 -13.33 4.04 -10.56
CA ASN A 128 -14.23 5.18 -10.40
C ASN A 128 -13.61 6.27 -9.51
N ILE A 129 -14.05 7.51 -9.70
CA ILE A 129 -13.78 8.61 -8.76
C ILE A 129 -14.81 8.53 -7.64
N ILE A 130 -14.32 8.28 -6.41
CA ILE A 130 -15.16 8.12 -5.22
C ILE A 130 -15.48 9.48 -4.60
N THR A 131 -14.46 10.33 -4.45
CA THR A 131 -14.62 11.69 -3.92
C THR A 131 -13.55 12.61 -4.46
N SER A 132 -13.85 13.90 -4.52
CA SER A 132 -12.89 14.95 -4.83
C SER A 132 -13.19 16.16 -3.96
N ASP A 133 -12.15 16.80 -3.48
CA ASP A 133 -12.26 18.01 -2.68
C ASP A 133 -10.97 18.85 -2.80
N ARG A 134 -10.95 20.00 -2.15
CA ARG A 134 -9.81 20.91 -2.10
C ARG A 134 -9.49 21.32 -0.68
N MET A 135 -8.22 21.57 -0.44
CA MET A 135 -7.72 22.09 0.82
C MET A 135 -6.98 23.40 0.55
N THR A 136 -7.37 24.46 1.26
CA THR A 136 -6.69 25.75 1.19
C THR A 136 -5.59 25.83 2.22
N LEU A 137 -4.37 26.08 1.76
CA LEU A 137 -3.20 26.34 2.60
C LEU A 137 -3.03 27.85 2.73
N GLN A 138 -2.50 28.30 3.87
CA GLN A 138 -2.01 29.68 3.96
C GLN A 138 -0.72 29.75 3.15
N SER A 139 -0.47 30.84 2.43
CA SER A 139 0.66 30.99 1.48
C SER A 139 2.07 30.92 2.11
N ILE A 140 2.20 30.61 3.40
CA ILE A 140 3.47 30.35 4.10
C ILE A 140 3.61 28.88 4.54
N VAL A 141 2.53 28.10 4.51
CA VAL A 141 2.47 26.74 5.04
C VAL A 141 2.81 25.76 3.94
N THR A 142 3.85 24.98 4.18
CA THR A 142 4.38 23.94 3.28
C THR A 142 4.00 22.53 3.71
N PHE A 143 3.30 22.37 4.84
CA PHE A 143 2.91 21.08 5.39
C PHE A 143 1.51 21.16 5.98
N ARG A 144 0.65 20.18 5.63
CA ARG A 144 -0.67 20.06 6.24
C ARG A 144 -1.12 18.60 6.32
N SER A 145 -1.64 18.24 7.49
CA SER A 145 -2.36 16.98 7.69
C SER A 145 -3.86 17.18 7.51
N PHE A 146 -4.53 16.20 6.91
CA PHE A 146 -5.97 16.14 6.75
C PHE A 146 -6.44 14.69 6.87
N SER A 147 -7.73 14.51 7.16
CA SER A 147 -8.33 13.18 7.29
C SER A 147 -9.40 12.96 6.23
N ILE A 148 -9.50 11.72 5.75
CA ILE A 148 -10.57 11.27 4.87
C ILE A 148 -11.34 10.14 5.54
N ALA A 149 -12.67 10.15 5.39
CA ALA A 149 -13.51 9.06 5.86
C ALA A 149 -13.39 7.87 4.89
N VAL A 150 -12.97 6.71 5.41
CA VAL A 150 -12.76 5.51 4.61
C VAL A 150 -14.08 4.79 4.42
N SER A 151 -14.60 4.80 3.19
CA SER A 151 -15.90 4.20 2.87
C SER A 151 -15.76 2.80 2.29
N LYS A 152 -16.88 2.04 2.25
CA LYS A 152 -16.94 0.70 1.64
C LYS A 152 -16.51 0.71 0.17
N ALA A 153 -16.76 1.81 -0.55
CA ALA A 153 -16.41 1.93 -1.97
C ALA A 153 -14.90 2.10 -2.21
N MET A 154 -14.09 2.31 -1.17
CA MET A 154 -12.63 2.40 -1.24
C MET A 154 -11.94 1.03 -1.09
N ALA A 155 -12.69 -0.04 -0.86
CA ALA A 155 -12.13 -1.39 -0.71
C ALA A 155 -12.08 -2.14 -2.05
N PRO A 156 -11.08 -3.02 -2.26
CA PRO A 156 -9.93 -3.27 -1.40
C PRO A 156 -8.74 -2.35 -1.67
N ILE A 157 -8.67 -1.77 -2.87
CA ILE A 157 -7.57 -0.88 -3.28
C ILE A 157 -8.14 0.51 -3.54
N CYS A 158 -7.45 1.50 -3.00
CA CYS A 158 -7.79 2.89 -3.18
C CYS A 158 -6.54 3.70 -3.52
N ARG A 159 -6.73 4.77 -4.27
CA ARG A 159 -5.67 5.72 -4.62
C ARG A 159 -6.15 7.11 -4.34
N ILE A 160 -5.30 7.89 -3.71
CA ILE A 160 -5.48 9.32 -3.59
C ILE A 160 -4.43 10.02 -4.43
N LEU A 161 -4.88 10.87 -5.34
CA LEU A 161 -4.06 11.79 -6.11
C LEU A 161 -4.24 13.18 -5.51
N ALA A 162 -3.15 13.83 -5.12
CA ALA A 162 -3.14 15.23 -4.73
C ALA A 162 -2.40 16.05 -5.79
N PHE A 163 -2.95 17.19 -6.18
CA PHE A 163 -2.33 18.06 -7.16
C PHE A 163 -2.58 19.54 -6.87
N SER A 164 -1.71 20.38 -7.40
CA SER A 164 -1.82 21.84 -7.37
C SER A 164 -1.39 22.41 -8.70
N VAL A 165 -2.02 23.51 -9.09
CA VAL A 165 -1.63 24.30 -10.26
C VAL A 165 -0.99 25.59 -9.75
N LYS A 166 0.25 25.85 -10.16
CA LYS A 166 0.98 27.08 -9.82
C LYS A 166 0.50 28.25 -10.68
N ASN A 167 0.86 29.47 -10.27
CA ASN A 167 0.56 30.70 -11.02
C ASN A 167 1.20 30.75 -12.42
N ASP A 168 2.31 30.04 -12.62
CA ASP A 168 2.99 29.88 -13.91
C ASP A 168 2.38 28.77 -14.80
N GLY A 169 1.31 28.12 -14.31
CA GLY A 169 0.62 27.03 -15.00
C GLY A 169 1.28 25.67 -14.86
N GLU A 170 2.37 25.52 -14.08
CA GLU A 170 2.95 24.20 -13.80
C GLU A 170 2.06 23.39 -12.84
N ILE A 171 1.79 22.14 -13.20
CA ILE A 171 1.04 21.21 -12.35
C ILE A 171 2.00 20.35 -11.51
N LEU A 172 1.85 20.42 -10.19
CA LEU A 172 2.50 19.53 -9.24
C LEU A 172 1.52 18.43 -8.82
N ALA A 173 1.95 17.18 -8.84
CA ALA A 173 1.10 16.07 -8.43
C ALA A 173 1.89 14.95 -7.76
N ASP A 174 1.24 14.32 -6.78
CA ASP A 174 1.70 13.08 -6.16
C ASP A 174 0.50 12.18 -5.87
N SER A 175 0.72 10.88 -5.81
CA SER A 175 -0.32 9.91 -5.52
C SER A 175 0.13 8.88 -4.50
N LEU A 176 -0.79 8.48 -3.62
CA LEU A 176 -0.59 7.40 -2.67
C LEU A 176 -1.63 6.31 -2.93
N THR A 177 -1.17 5.10 -3.22
CA THR A 177 -2.03 3.92 -3.36
C THR A 177 -1.98 3.11 -2.08
N PHE A 178 -3.12 2.72 -1.53
CA PHE A 178 -3.21 1.97 -0.29
C PHE A 178 -4.30 0.90 -0.34
N PHE A 179 -4.16 -0.10 0.51
CA PHE A 179 -5.18 -1.12 0.72
C PHE A 179 -6.12 -0.70 1.84
N THR A 180 -7.41 -0.83 1.62
CA THR A 180 -8.45 -0.54 2.60
C THR A 180 -8.98 -1.86 3.14
N ASN A 181 -8.77 -2.08 4.44
CA ASN A 181 -9.27 -3.28 5.09
C ASN A 181 -10.79 -3.21 5.24
N TYR A 182 -11.44 -4.23 4.70
CA TYR A 182 -12.88 -4.35 4.59
C TYR A 182 -13.47 -5.47 5.44
N SER A 183 -12.69 -6.11 6.32
CA SER A 183 -13.17 -7.23 7.14
C SER A 183 -14.34 -6.83 8.06
N ARG A 184 -14.53 -5.52 8.32
CA ARG A 184 -15.70 -4.97 9.05
C ARG A 184 -16.94 -4.69 8.19
N ILE A 185 -16.89 -4.89 6.86
CA ILE A 185 -18.02 -4.58 5.97
C ILE A 185 -19.22 -5.47 6.28
N ASN A 186 -18.97 -6.75 6.56
CA ASN A 186 -19.97 -7.77 6.83
C ASN A 186 -19.65 -8.46 8.16
N ASN A 187 -20.40 -8.11 9.20
CA ASN A 187 -20.34 -8.83 10.47
C ASN A 187 -21.22 -10.08 10.37
N VAL A 188 -20.61 -11.19 9.95
CA VAL A 188 -21.24 -12.51 9.99
C VAL A 188 -20.67 -13.29 11.17
N GLU A 189 -21.53 -13.75 12.07
CA GLU A 189 -21.17 -14.63 13.16
C GLU A 189 -21.90 -15.97 12.96
N ILE A 190 -21.16 -17.08 12.87
CA ILE A 190 -21.74 -18.42 12.81
C ILE A 190 -21.41 -19.15 14.11
N GLN A 191 -22.46 -19.61 14.79
CA GLN A 191 -22.35 -20.45 15.97
C GLN A 191 -22.89 -21.84 15.64
N ILE A 192 -22.07 -22.86 15.89
CA ILE A 192 -22.44 -24.26 15.66
C ILE A 192 -22.67 -24.92 17.02
N ASN A 193 -23.92 -25.31 17.29
CA ASN A 193 -24.29 -26.07 18.46
C ASN A 193 -24.46 -27.55 18.10
N ARG A 194 -23.52 -28.38 18.58
CA ARG A 194 -23.52 -29.84 18.36
C ARG A 194 -24.20 -30.62 19.49
N GLY A 195 -24.56 -29.96 20.59
CA GLY A 195 -25.04 -30.60 21.82
C GLY A 195 -26.55 -30.54 22.01
N LYS A 196 -27.32 -30.15 20.99
CA LYS A 196 -28.77 -29.92 21.14
C LYS A 196 -29.53 -31.19 21.55
N ASP A 197 -29.14 -32.35 21.05
CA ASP A 197 -29.90 -33.60 21.23
C ASP A 197 -29.22 -34.63 22.16
N LEU A 198 -28.05 -34.31 22.76
CA LEU A 198 -27.20 -35.23 23.56
C LEU A 198 -26.73 -36.52 22.86
N ASN A 199 -27.43 -36.97 21.81
CA ASN A 199 -27.16 -38.11 20.95
C ASN A 199 -26.22 -37.79 19.78
N LEU A 200 -25.86 -36.50 19.60
CA LEU A 200 -25.01 -35.98 18.50
C LEU A 200 -25.57 -36.17 17.08
N ASP A 201 -26.81 -36.62 16.92
CA ASP A 201 -27.46 -36.85 15.61
C ASP A 201 -27.92 -35.56 14.90
N THR A 202 -28.04 -34.45 15.64
CA THR A 202 -28.46 -33.17 15.07
C THR A 202 -27.46 -32.05 15.39
N VAL A 203 -27.27 -31.17 14.41
CA VAL A 203 -26.44 -29.96 14.54
C VAL A 203 -27.32 -28.75 14.29
N GLU A 204 -27.23 -27.76 15.18
CA GLU A 204 -27.89 -26.48 15.01
C GLU A 204 -26.85 -25.43 14.58
N VAL A 205 -27.11 -24.76 13.45
CA VAL A 205 -26.28 -23.67 12.94
C VAL A 205 -27.04 -22.37 13.13
N ARG A 206 -26.50 -21.45 13.93
CA ARG A 206 -27.05 -20.11 14.15
C ARG A 206 -26.16 -19.09 13.48
N GLY A 207 -26.68 -18.42 12.46
CA GLY A 207 -26.01 -17.29 11.81
C GLY A 207 -26.59 -15.97 12.29
N LYS A 208 -25.72 -15.02 12.65
CA LYS A 208 -26.08 -13.60 12.78
C LYS A 208 -25.43 -12.85 11.62
N ALA A 209 -26.23 -12.08 10.90
CA ALA A 209 -25.78 -11.26 9.80
C ALA A 209 -26.66 -10.00 9.72
N THR A 210 -26.31 -9.09 8.82
CA THR A 210 -27.12 -7.90 8.51
C THR A 210 -28.50 -8.32 7.98
N PRO A 211 -29.60 -7.61 8.32
CA PRO A 211 -30.92 -7.90 7.77
C PRO A 211 -30.91 -7.90 6.23
N GLY A 212 -31.52 -8.92 5.62
CA GLY A 212 -31.55 -9.09 4.16
C GLY A 212 -30.34 -9.81 3.57
N SER A 213 -29.34 -10.19 4.37
CA SER A 213 -28.22 -11.04 3.92
C SER A 213 -28.67 -12.47 3.61
N TYR A 214 -28.00 -13.11 2.65
CA TYR A 214 -28.13 -14.54 2.36
C TYR A 214 -26.99 -15.29 3.03
N LEU A 215 -27.32 -16.33 3.80
CA LEU A 215 -26.34 -17.20 4.46
C LEU A 215 -26.38 -18.58 3.80
N ALA A 216 -25.26 -19.00 3.23
CA ALA A 216 -25.04 -20.34 2.70
C ALA A 216 -24.07 -21.11 3.60
N VAL A 217 -24.28 -22.42 3.74
CA VAL A 217 -23.42 -23.30 4.53
C VAL A 217 -23.06 -24.51 3.66
N ASN A 218 -21.78 -24.86 3.65
CA ASN A 218 -21.24 -26.07 3.02
C ASN A 218 -20.59 -26.94 4.10
N VAL A 219 -20.79 -28.25 4.04
CA VAL A 219 -20.25 -29.23 5.00
C VAL A 219 -19.39 -30.24 4.25
N LEU A 220 -18.19 -30.48 4.74
CA LEU A 220 -17.23 -31.42 4.16
C LEU A 220 -16.69 -32.35 5.24
N HIS A 221 -16.28 -33.54 4.81
CA HIS A 221 -15.57 -34.46 5.68
C HIS A 221 -14.21 -33.89 6.07
N ALA A 222 -13.82 -34.01 7.34
CA ALA A 222 -12.57 -33.44 7.85
C ALA A 222 -11.34 -33.97 7.10
N ASP A 223 -11.35 -35.24 6.69
CA ASP A 223 -10.25 -35.83 5.93
C ASP A 223 -10.07 -35.18 4.55
N LEU A 224 -11.16 -34.81 3.87
CA LEU A 224 -11.11 -34.08 2.60
C LEU A 224 -10.61 -32.65 2.79
N PHE A 225 -11.02 -31.99 3.88
CA PHE A 225 -10.54 -30.64 4.22
C PHE A 225 -9.03 -30.62 4.49
N ARG A 226 -8.46 -31.69 5.09
CA ARG A 226 -7.02 -31.79 5.38
C ARG A 226 -6.15 -31.96 4.13
N TYR A 227 -6.71 -32.41 3.00
CA TYR A 227 -6.01 -32.45 1.72
C TYR A 227 -5.99 -31.09 0.99
N ASP A 228 -6.30 -30.01 1.72
CA ASP A 228 -6.13 -28.63 1.29
C ASP A 228 -6.90 -28.29 0.00
N SER A 229 -8.08 -28.91 -0.15
CA SER A 229 -9.01 -28.58 -1.22
C SER A 229 -9.88 -27.40 -0.78
N PRO A 230 -9.69 -26.19 -1.37
CA PRO A 230 -10.60 -25.09 -1.12
C PRO A 230 -11.98 -25.49 -1.62
N SER A 231 -12.91 -25.62 -0.71
CA SER A 231 -14.28 -26.08 -0.99
C SER A 231 -15.27 -24.94 -1.19
N PHE A 232 -14.85 -23.72 -0.85
CA PHE A 232 -15.64 -22.51 -0.92
C PHE A 232 -14.74 -21.30 -1.11
N ILE A 233 -15.34 -20.20 -1.57
CA ILE A 233 -14.69 -18.91 -1.79
C ILE A 233 -14.12 -18.40 -0.45
N GLN A 234 -12.83 -18.09 -0.44
CA GLN A 234 -12.12 -17.48 0.67
C GLN A 234 -12.04 -15.95 0.50
N GLU A 235 -11.70 -15.24 1.58
CA GLU A 235 -11.51 -13.78 1.52
C GLU A 235 -10.43 -13.39 0.50
N ASN A 236 -9.32 -14.12 0.46
CA ASN A 236 -8.24 -13.88 -0.50
C ASN A 236 -8.67 -14.06 -1.96
N ASP A 237 -9.58 -15.00 -2.26
CA ASP A 237 -10.10 -15.20 -3.61
C ASP A 237 -10.89 -13.97 -4.07
N VAL A 238 -11.68 -13.39 -3.17
CA VAL A 238 -12.43 -12.15 -3.44
C VAL A 238 -11.46 -10.99 -3.64
N VAL A 239 -10.41 -10.86 -2.80
CA VAL A 239 -9.40 -9.80 -2.99
C VAL A 239 -8.71 -9.95 -4.33
N ASP A 240 -8.27 -11.15 -4.70
CA ASP A 240 -7.54 -11.38 -5.96
C ASP A 240 -8.41 -11.06 -7.17
N GLU A 241 -9.68 -11.44 -7.14
CA GLU A 241 -10.61 -11.07 -8.19
C GLU A 241 -10.83 -9.56 -8.24
N MET A 242 -11.03 -8.90 -7.09
CA MET A 242 -11.16 -7.45 -7.03
C MET A 242 -9.88 -6.72 -7.49
N TRP A 243 -8.70 -7.31 -7.27
CA TRP A 243 -7.41 -6.80 -7.70
C TRP A 243 -7.28 -6.77 -9.23
N ASN A 244 -7.92 -7.70 -9.94
CA ASN A 244 -7.88 -7.74 -11.41
C ASN A 244 -8.57 -6.51 -12.04
N TYR A 245 -9.61 -5.96 -11.42
CA TYR A 245 -10.26 -4.72 -11.89
C TYR A 245 -9.35 -3.50 -11.75
N GLU A 246 -8.29 -3.60 -10.95
CA GLU A 246 -7.33 -2.54 -10.66
C GLU A 246 -6.07 -2.60 -11.53
N ALA A 247 -6.00 -3.55 -12.47
CA ALA A 247 -4.82 -3.77 -13.31
C ALA A 247 -4.43 -2.57 -14.20
N HIS A 248 -5.35 -1.62 -14.41
CA HIS A 248 -5.13 -0.40 -15.19
C HIS A 248 -4.27 0.65 -14.47
N ALA A 249 -4.01 0.48 -13.16
CA ALA A 249 -3.34 1.46 -12.32
C ALA A 249 -2.31 0.81 -11.38
N GLN A 250 -1.50 1.63 -10.72
CA GLN A 250 -0.54 1.20 -9.71
C GLN A 250 -1.23 0.47 -8.57
N THR A 251 -0.65 -0.59 -8.04
CA THR A 251 -1.20 -1.35 -6.91
C THR A 251 -0.35 -1.16 -5.65
N PRO A 252 -0.91 -1.34 -4.44
CA PRO A 252 -0.10 -1.29 -3.23
C PRO A 252 0.91 -2.46 -3.20
N TYR A 253 1.96 -2.34 -2.39
CA TYR A 253 2.89 -3.44 -2.18
C TYR A 253 2.15 -4.53 -1.42
N ARG A 254 2.40 -5.77 -1.83
CA ARG A 254 1.76 -6.96 -1.25
C ARG A 254 2.85 -7.95 -0.91
N PHE A 255 2.86 -8.39 0.34
CA PHE A 255 3.61 -9.56 0.76
C PHE A 255 2.63 -10.66 1.17
N THR A 256 2.91 -11.89 0.76
CA THR A 256 2.08 -13.06 1.05
C THR A 256 2.89 -14.04 1.89
N TRP A 257 2.39 -14.32 3.09
CA TRP A 257 2.89 -15.33 4.01
C TRP A 257 2.14 -16.62 3.74
N TYR A 258 2.84 -17.74 3.50
CA TYR A 258 2.18 -19.03 3.28
C TYR A 258 2.26 -19.85 4.57
N ASN A 259 1.12 -20.04 5.23
CA ASN A 259 1.00 -20.90 6.40
C ASN A 259 0.75 -22.36 5.98
N SER A 260 0.05 -22.57 4.86
CA SER A 260 -0.12 -23.86 4.18
C SER A 260 -0.18 -23.66 2.65
N VAL A 261 -0.52 -24.70 1.88
CA VAL A 261 -0.66 -24.59 0.42
C VAL A 261 -1.87 -23.73 0.04
N SER A 262 -2.95 -23.74 0.82
CA SER A 262 -4.14 -22.90 0.60
C SER A 262 -4.27 -21.70 1.56
N GLN A 263 -3.65 -21.75 2.74
CA GLN A 263 -3.76 -20.68 3.72
C GLN A 263 -2.62 -19.67 3.57
N ALA A 264 -2.98 -18.50 3.05
CA ALA A 264 -2.07 -17.38 2.89
C ALA A 264 -2.54 -16.17 3.71
N ASP A 265 -1.63 -15.61 4.51
CA ASP A 265 -1.86 -14.30 5.12
C ASP A 265 -1.22 -13.23 4.24
N ARG A 266 -1.86 -12.07 4.11
CA ARG A 266 -1.36 -10.99 3.25
C ARG A 266 -1.20 -9.71 4.03
N VAL A 267 -0.07 -9.07 3.82
CA VAL A 267 0.21 -7.72 4.32
C VAL A 267 0.32 -6.79 3.12
N TYR A 268 -0.46 -5.72 3.16
CA TYR A 268 -0.44 -4.69 2.14
C TYR A 268 0.24 -3.46 2.69
N VAL A 269 1.09 -2.80 1.92
CA VAL A 269 1.79 -1.58 2.35
C VAL A 269 1.44 -0.46 1.39
N PRO A 270 1.08 0.75 1.89
CA PRO A 270 0.86 1.90 1.02
C PRO A 270 2.08 2.18 0.15
N THR A 271 1.82 2.57 -1.09
CA THR A 271 2.85 2.84 -2.09
C THR A 271 2.74 4.27 -2.58
N PRO A 272 3.81 5.07 -2.42
CA PRO A 272 3.96 6.31 -3.17
C PRO A 272 3.98 6.01 -4.67
N THR A 273 3.66 7.01 -5.49
CA THR A 273 3.69 6.87 -6.94
C THR A 273 5.08 6.46 -7.44
N TYR A 274 5.12 5.59 -8.45
CA TYR A 274 6.33 5.40 -9.25
C TYR A 274 6.34 6.25 -10.53
N GLY A 275 5.38 7.17 -10.67
CA GLY A 275 5.39 8.19 -11.72
C GLY A 275 6.63 9.08 -11.60
N ALA A 276 7.29 9.33 -12.73
CA ALA A 276 8.49 10.16 -12.77
C ALA A 276 8.21 11.64 -13.01
N ASP A 277 6.99 11.96 -13.43
CA ASP A 277 6.51 13.28 -13.81
C ASP A 277 5.00 13.37 -13.55
N THR A 278 4.43 14.55 -13.68
CA THR A 278 3.01 14.77 -13.38
C THR A 278 2.08 13.94 -14.26
N ASN A 279 2.35 13.82 -15.57
CA ASN A 279 1.52 13.03 -16.47
C ASN A 279 1.56 11.54 -16.12
N SER A 280 2.74 10.98 -15.91
CA SER A 280 2.91 9.57 -15.53
C SER A 280 2.31 9.29 -14.15
N THR A 281 2.45 10.19 -13.17
CA THR A 281 1.77 10.05 -11.86
C THR A 281 0.26 9.93 -12.00
N ILE A 282 -0.36 10.78 -12.83
CA ILE A 282 -1.81 10.75 -13.06
C ILE A 282 -2.22 9.47 -13.82
N GLN A 283 -1.46 9.09 -14.85
CA GLN A 283 -1.71 7.85 -15.59
C GLN A 283 -1.57 6.60 -14.72
N ARG A 284 -0.53 6.53 -13.87
CA ARG A 284 -0.33 5.43 -12.92
C ARG A 284 -1.40 5.41 -11.83
N SER A 285 -2.06 6.53 -11.57
CA SER A 285 -3.23 6.59 -10.68
C SER A 285 -4.52 6.06 -11.33
N GLY A 286 -4.50 5.66 -12.60
CA GLY A 286 -5.66 5.19 -13.35
C GLY A 286 -6.53 6.31 -13.93
N LEU A 287 -5.98 7.53 -14.01
CA LEU A 287 -6.70 8.72 -14.47
C LEU A 287 -6.14 9.24 -15.80
N ILE A 288 -6.98 9.98 -16.51
CA ILE A 288 -6.62 10.68 -17.75
C ILE A 288 -6.71 12.19 -17.48
N LEU A 289 -5.63 12.92 -17.80
CA LEU A 289 -5.59 14.37 -17.66
C LEU A 289 -5.88 15.05 -19.01
N PHE A 290 -6.83 15.99 -19.00
CA PHE A 290 -7.02 16.98 -20.04
C PHE A 290 -6.76 18.36 -19.43
N THR A 291 -5.84 19.12 -20.01
CA THR A 291 -5.46 20.43 -19.47
C THR A 291 -4.94 21.35 -20.56
N ASP A 292 -5.18 22.65 -20.36
CA ASP A 292 -4.56 23.77 -21.07
C ASP A 292 -3.32 24.31 -20.33
N ALA A 293 -3.05 23.81 -19.12
CA ALA A 293 -1.90 24.16 -18.30
C ALA A 293 -0.65 23.35 -18.69
N ASN A 294 0.51 23.78 -18.20
CA ASN A 294 1.78 23.15 -18.54
C ASN A 294 2.03 21.94 -17.63
N PHE A 295 2.08 20.75 -18.21
CA PHE A 295 2.37 19.52 -17.47
C PHE A 295 3.68 18.90 -17.92
N THR A 296 4.36 18.25 -16.97
CA THR A 296 5.64 17.59 -17.25
C THR A 296 5.43 16.21 -17.84
N LYS A 297 6.26 15.86 -18.82
CA LYS A 297 6.35 14.53 -19.40
C LYS A 297 7.81 14.11 -19.49
N ALA A 298 8.19 13.08 -18.77
CA ALA A 298 9.51 12.49 -18.83
C ALA A 298 9.66 11.70 -20.13
N ASN A 299 10.68 12.05 -20.89
CA ASN A 299 11.12 11.31 -22.06
C ASN A 299 12.38 10.55 -21.69
N PHE A 300 12.23 9.27 -21.35
CA PHE A 300 13.35 8.36 -21.07
C PHE A 300 14.08 7.88 -22.33
N TYR A 301 13.65 8.30 -23.53
CA TYR A 301 14.17 7.86 -24.83
C TYR A 301 15.09 8.88 -25.53
N ARG A 302 15.84 9.69 -24.78
CA ARG A 302 16.92 10.50 -25.38
C ARG A 302 18.25 10.07 -24.78
N GLU A 303 18.95 9.22 -25.53
CA GLU A 303 20.42 9.17 -25.57
C GLU A 303 20.96 10.41 -26.30
#